data_AF-A0A7C6PZK2-F1
#
_entry.id   AF-A0A7C6PZK2-F1
#
_cell.length_a   1.000
_cell.length_b   1.000
_cell.length_c   1.000
_cell.angle_alpha   90.00
_cell.angle_beta   90.00
_cell.angle_gamma   90.00
#
_symmetry.space_group_name_H-M   'P 1'
#
loop_
_entity.id
_entity.type
_entity.pdbx_description
1 polymer ?
#
loop_
_entity_poly.entity_id
_entity_poly.type
_entity_poly.pdbx_seq_one_letter_code
_entity_poly.pdbx_strand_id
1 'polypeptide(L)'
;TIPALRNYKEKVRNFIRAVTERAYELKEGRSWNSRGGQKIFVLVRKIDSYLEKLTEQILDEQKEGIDLLDRLDEIRGILIDMFA
;
A
#
# COMPACT_ATOMS: atom_id res chain seq x y z
N THR A 1 -3.93 0.65 18.13
CA THR A 1 -5.37 0.66 18.45
C THR A 1 -6.20 0.51 17.17
N ILE A 2 -7.40 -0.08 17.26
CA ILE A 2 -8.28 -0.31 16.09
C ILE A 2 -8.60 0.98 15.30
N PRO A 3 -8.91 2.13 15.93
CA PRO A 3 -9.17 3.37 15.20
C PRO A 3 -7.95 3.87 14.41
N ALA A 4 -6.73 3.72 14.96
CA ALA A 4 -5.51 4.11 14.28
C ALA A 4 -5.25 3.25 13.03
N LEU A 5 -5.49 1.93 13.13
CA LEU A 5 -5.40 1.01 11.98
C LEU A 5 -6.39 1.38 10.88
N ARG A 6 -7.64 1.70 11.24
CA ARG A 6 -8.65 2.15 10.27
C ARG A 6 -8.22 3.43 9.56
N ASN A 7 -7.73 4.42 10.29
CA ASN A 7 -7.21 5.66 9.72
C ASN A 7 -6.01 5.41 8.80
N TYR A 8 -5.09 4.52 9.21
CA TYR A 8 -3.95 4.13 8.38
C TYR A 8 -4.39 3.49 7.06
N LYS A 9 -5.30 2.51 7.11
CA LYS A 9 -5.88 1.85 5.92
C LYS A 9 -6.50 2.86 4.96
N GLU A 10 -7.27 3.83 5.47
CA GLU A 10 -7.87 4.89 4.65
C GLU A 10 -6.82 5.80 4.00
N LYS A 11 -5.76 6.19 4.72
CA LYS A 11 -4.66 6.98 4.16
C LYS A 11 -3.93 6.25 3.04
N VAL A 12 -3.62 4.97 3.25
CA VAL A 12 -2.97 4.12 2.22
C VAL A 12 -3.85 4.01 0.99
N ARG A 13 -5.17 3.78 1.17
CA ARG A 13 -6.13 3.72 0.07
C ARG A 13 -6.19 5.02 -0.74
N ASN A 14 -6.26 6.16 -0.06
CA ASN A 14 -6.29 7.46 -0.72
C ASN A 14 -4.99 7.77 -1.46
N PHE A 15 -3.84 7.36 -0.91
CA PHE A 15 -2.55 7.49 -1.60
C PHE A 15 -2.51 6.66 -2.89
N ILE A 16 -2.88 5.36 -2.81
CA ILE A 16 -2.93 4.48 -3.98
C ILE A 16 -3.82 5.10 -5.07
N ARG A 17 -5.00 5.58 -4.70
CA ARG A 17 -5.92 6.24 -5.63
C ARG A 17 -5.25 7.42 -6.34
N ALA A 18 -4.65 8.34 -5.59
CA ALA A 18 -3.98 9.52 -6.15
C ALA A 18 -2.82 9.16 -7.10
N VAL A 19 -2.00 8.16 -6.73
CA VAL A 19 -0.91 7.68 -7.59
C VAL A 19 -1.46 7.07 -8.88
N THR A 20 -2.51 6.26 -8.78
CA THR A 20 -3.12 5.65 -9.97
C THR A 20 -3.78 6.67 -10.89
N GLU A 21 -4.48 7.66 -10.35
CA GLU A 21 -5.10 8.75 -11.12
C GLU A 21 -4.03 9.54 -11.89
N ARG A 22 -2.97 9.98 -11.20
CA ARG A 22 -1.83 10.67 -11.83
C ARG A 22 -1.14 9.82 -12.88
N ALA A 23 -0.98 8.52 -12.62
CA ALA A 23 -0.44 7.56 -13.59
C ALA A 23 -1.29 7.48 -14.87
N TYR A 24 -2.63 7.50 -14.74
CA TYR A 24 -3.55 7.53 -15.87
C TYR A 24 -3.47 8.83 -16.66
N GLU A 25 -3.39 9.98 -15.99
CA GLU A 25 -3.21 11.30 -16.65
C GLU A 25 -1.91 11.36 -17.46
N LEU A 26 -0.81 10.82 -16.93
CA LEU A 26 0.49 10.80 -17.61
C LEU A 26 0.55 9.83 -18.80
N LYS A 27 -0.43 8.93 -18.99
CA LYS A 27 -0.46 7.98 -20.12
C LYS A 27 -0.55 8.66 -21.48
N GLU A 28 -1.05 9.88 -21.57
CA GLU A 28 -1.10 10.64 -22.82
C GLU A 28 0.31 11.05 -23.30
N GLY A 29 1.29 11.10 -22.38
CA GLY A 29 2.69 11.37 -22.66
C GLY A 29 3.54 10.10 -22.76
N ARG A 30 3.47 9.41 -23.92
CA ARG A 30 4.55 8.56 -24.48
C ARG A 30 5.38 7.76 -23.44
N SER A 31 4.82 6.71 -22.82
CA SER A 31 5.53 5.46 -22.38
C SER A 31 4.81 4.64 -21.27
N TRP A 32 3.50 4.77 -21.08
CA TRP A 32 2.78 3.84 -20.19
C TRP A 32 2.21 2.64 -20.97
N ASN A 33 3.05 1.65 -21.23
CA ASN A 33 2.60 0.40 -21.84
C ASN A 33 1.83 -0.48 -20.83
N SER A 34 1.18 -1.55 -21.33
CA SER A 34 0.42 -2.53 -20.52
C SER A 34 1.21 -3.10 -19.32
N ARG A 35 2.54 -3.07 -19.36
CA ARG A 35 3.42 -3.55 -18.28
C ARG A 35 3.40 -2.65 -17.04
N GLY A 36 3.27 -1.32 -17.20
CA GLY A 36 3.18 -0.39 -16.06
C GLY A 36 1.91 -0.58 -15.24
N GLY A 37 0.77 -0.84 -15.90
CA GLY A 37 -0.49 -1.15 -15.24
C GLY A 37 -0.47 -2.47 -14.47
N GLN A 38 0.13 -3.52 -15.06
CA GLN A 38 0.31 -4.79 -14.36
C GLN A 38 1.21 -4.66 -13.12
N LYS A 39 2.31 -3.88 -13.20
CA LYS A 39 3.19 -3.63 -12.05
C LYS A 39 2.43 -2.97 -10.89
N ILE A 40 1.68 -1.89 -11.15
CA ILE A 40 0.85 -1.23 -10.13
C ILE A 40 -0.12 -2.22 -9.49
N PHE A 41 -0.83 -3.02 -10.30
CA PHE A 41 -1.81 -3.97 -9.76
C PHE A 41 -1.17 -5.00 -8.83
N VAL A 42 0.03 -5.50 -9.17
CA VAL A 42 0.78 -6.42 -8.29
C VAL A 42 1.17 -5.73 -6.98
N LEU A 43 1.65 -4.48 -7.02
CA LEU A 43 2.03 -3.73 -5.82
C LEU A 43 0.82 -3.44 -4.91
N VAL A 44 -0.32 -3.07 -5.49
CA VAL A 44 -1.58 -2.86 -4.73
C VAL A 44 -2.00 -4.13 -4.00
N ARG A 45 -2.03 -5.29 -4.69
CA ARG A 45 -2.35 -6.57 -4.03
C ARG A 45 -1.38 -6.92 -2.92
N LYS A 46 -0.10 -6.59 -3.08
CA LYS A 46 0.91 -6.80 -2.05
C LYS A 46 0.63 -5.95 -0.82
N ILE A 47 0.31 -4.66 -1.00
CA ILE A 47 -0.10 -3.76 0.09
C ILE A 47 -1.34 -4.29 0.82
N ASP A 48 -2.37 -4.72 0.08
CA ASP A 48 -3.60 -5.26 0.69
C ASP A 48 -3.30 -6.46 1.60
N SER A 49 -2.47 -7.40 1.15
CA SER A 49 -2.05 -8.55 1.96
C SER A 49 -1.30 -8.14 3.24
N TYR A 50 -0.47 -7.10 3.19
CA TYR A 50 0.20 -6.61 4.40
C TYR A 50 -0.77 -5.94 5.36
N LEU A 51 -1.74 -5.18 4.85
CA LEU A 51 -2.78 -4.54 5.66
C LEU A 51 -3.70 -5.57 6.33
N GLU A 52 -3.96 -6.71 5.69
CA GLU A 52 -4.66 -7.86 6.30
C GLU A 52 -3.84 -8.46 7.44
N LYS A 53 -2.57 -8.80 7.20
CA LYS A 53 -1.66 -9.32 8.24
C LYS A 53 -1.54 -8.36 9.42
N LEU A 54 -1.42 -7.06 9.15
CA LEU A 54 -1.38 -6.02 10.20
C LEU A 54 -2.67 -6.02 11.04
N THR A 55 -3.81 -6.31 10.42
CA THR A 55 -5.11 -6.41 11.11
C THR A 55 -5.14 -7.64 12.01
N GLU A 56 -4.72 -8.80 11.49
CA GLU A 56 -4.62 -10.04 12.26
C GLU A 56 -3.72 -9.87 13.47
N GLN A 57 -2.56 -9.21 13.31
CA GLN A 57 -1.63 -8.96 14.41
C GLN A 57 -2.16 -8.03 15.48
N ILE A 58 -2.91 -6.99 15.10
CA ILE A 58 -3.50 -6.07 16.08
C ILE A 58 -4.64 -6.74 16.86
N LEU A 59 -5.32 -7.72 16.25
CA LEU A 59 -6.34 -8.53 16.93
C LEU A 59 -5.71 -9.64 17.79
N ASP A 60 -4.51 -10.10 17.42
CA ASP A 60 -3.75 -11.12 18.13
C ASP A 60 -2.90 -10.48 19.22
N GLU A 61 -3.46 -10.37 20.42
CA GLU A 61 -2.88 -9.66 21.58
C GLU A 61 -1.53 -10.23 22.07
N GLN A 62 -1.04 -11.34 21.50
CA GLN A 62 0.22 -12.00 21.90
C GLN A 62 1.44 -11.70 20.99
N LYS A 63 1.30 -10.90 19.92
CA LYS A 63 2.42 -10.64 18.98
C LYS A 63 3.23 -9.39 19.33
N GLU A 64 4.56 -9.54 19.29
CA GLU A 64 5.53 -8.49 19.64
C GLU A 64 5.42 -7.25 18.73
N GLY A 65 5.55 -6.05 19.32
CA GLY A 65 5.42 -4.78 18.60
C GLY A 65 6.50 -4.49 17.54
N ILE A 66 7.60 -5.26 17.52
CA ILE A 66 8.68 -5.13 16.53
C ILE A 66 8.20 -5.58 15.13
N ASP A 67 7.48 -6.71 15.05
CA ASP A 67 6.96 -7.24 13.78
C ASP A 67 5.90 -6.30 13.18
N LEU A 68 5.18 -5.54 14.01
CA LEU A 68 4.24 -4.52 13.55
C LEU A 68 4.96 -3.36 12.83
N LEU A 69 6.09 -2.90 13.37
CA LEU A 69 6.84 -1.79 12.82
C LEU A 69 7.47 -2.15 11.47
N ASP A 70 8.07 -3.34 11.38
CA ASP A 70 8.68 -3.85 10.15
C ASP A 70 7.66 -3.92 9.01
N ARG A 71 6.43 -4.36 9.29
CA ARG A 71 5.33 -4.37 8.30
C ARG A 71 4.93 -2.98 7.83
N LEU A 72 4.92 -2.00 8.72
CA LEU A 72 4.61 -0.62 8.34
C LEU A 72 5.70 -0.04 7.43
N ASP A 73 6.96 -0.40 7.66
CA ASP A 73 8.07 -0.01 6.80
C ASP A 73 8.06 -0.72 5.44
N GLU A 74 7.67 -1.99 5.38
CA GLU A 74 7.45 -2.70 4.13
C GLU A 74 6.35 -2.04 3.28
N ILE A 75 5.21 -1.68 3.89
CA ILE A 75 4.14 -0.94 3.21
C ILE A 75 4.68 0.41 2.71
N ARG A 76 5.41 1.14 3.55
CA ARG A 76 5.99 2.45 3.19
C ARG A 76 6.93 2.33 1.99
N GLY A 77 7.80 1.33 1.97
CA GLY A 77 8.71 1.08 0.85
C GLY A 77 7.98 0.88 -0.47
N ILE A 78 6.91 0.07 -0.46
CA ILE A 78 6.11 -0.15 -1.66
C ILE A 78 5.41 1.14 -2.12
N LEU A 79 4.89 1.94 -1.18
CA LEU A 79 4.25 3.22 -1.52
C LEU A 79 5.24 4.21 -2.16
N ILE A 80 6.49 4.22 -1.71
CA ILE A 80 7.57 5.02 -2.32
C ILE A 80 7.87 4.50 -3.74
N ASP A 81 7.99 3.18 -3.92
CA ASP A 81 8.23 2.55 -5.23
C ASP A 81 7.10 2.80 -6.25
N MET A 82 5.87 3.07 -5.77
CA MET A 82 4.74 3.42 -6.63
C MET A 82 4.76 4.88 -7.09
N PHE A 83 5.40 5.76 -6.31
CA PHE A 83 5.52 7.18 -6.64
C PHE A 83 6.75 7.48 -7.50
N ALA A 84 7.84 6.74 -7.29
CA ALA A 84 9.09 6.87 -8.04
C ALA A 84 8.95 6.41 -9.50
#